data_AF-A0A3N0AWW3-F1
#
_entry.id   AF-A0A3N0AWW3-F1
#
_cell.length_a   1.000
_cell.length_b   1.000
_cell.length_c   1.000
_cell.angle_alpha   90.00
_cell.angle_beta   90.00
_cell.angle_gamma   90.00
#
_symmetry.space_group_name_H-M   'P 1'
#
loop_
_entity.id
_entity.type
_entity.pdbx_description
1 polymer ?
#
loop_
_entity_poly.entity_id
_entity_poly.type
_entity_poly.pdbx_seq_one_letter_code
_entity_poly.pdbx_strand_id
1 'polypeptide(L)' 'MAKSSIWSWTARAFFASLGMPTTLAELDVDAADIPKMLPTLAQNKGVPFGTFKKLTLEDAEAIYKLAL' A
#
# COMPACT_ATOMS: atom_id res chain seq x y z
N MET A 1 15.46 -20.18 -2.51
CA MET A 1 14.27 -19.30 -2.42
C MET A 1 14.79 -17.86 -2.33
N ALA A 2 15.05 -17.19 -3.47
CA ALA A 2 15.67 -15.85 -3.50
C ALA A 2 15.11 -14.95 -4.62
N LYS A 3 14.13 -15.46 -5.40
CA LYS A 3 13.57 -14.74 -6.55
C LYS A 3 12.51 -13.72 -6.15
N SER A 4 11.89 -13.81 -4.98
CA SER A 4 10.75 -12.96 -4.62
C SER A 4 11.12 -11.52 -4.23
N SER A 5 12.32 -11.26 -3.69
CA SER A 5 12.66 -9.90 -3.24
C SER A 5 13.07 -9.02 -4.42
N ILE A 6 13.84 -9.53 -5.38
CA ILE A 6 14.35 -8.78 -6.53
C ILE A 6 13.24 -8.09 -7.36
N TRP A 7 12.06 -8.72 -7.50
CA TRP A 7 10.96 -8.17 -8.32
C TRP A 7 10.24 -6.98 -7.66
N SER A 8 10.27 -6.88 -6.33
CA SER A 8 9.72 -5.73 -5.61
C SER A 8 10.64 -4.51 -5.71
N TRP A 9 11.95 -4.74 -5.59
CA TRP A 9 12.96 -3.67 -5.68
C TRP A 9 12.99 -3.02 -7.06
N THR A 10 12.82 -3.81 -8.15
CA THR A 10 12.79 -3.27 -9.51
C THR A 10 11.59 -2.36 -9.76
N ALA A 11 10.40 -2.69 -9.24
CA ALA A 11 9.22 -1.86 -9.40
C ALA A 11 9.34 -0.53 -8.63
N ARG A 12 9.78 -0.57 -7.36
CA ARG A 12 10.01 0.66 -6.56
C ARG A 12 11.09 1.53 -7.20
N ALA A 13 12.20 0.95 -7.65
CA ALA A 13 13.28 1.68 -8.33
C ALA A 13 12.81 2.32 -9.64
N PHE A 14 11.96 1.64 -10.41
CA PHE A 14 11.37 2.19 -11.62
C PHE A 14 10.49 3.41 -11.32
N PHE A 15 9.59 3.31 -10.33
CA PHE A 15 8.74 4.45 -9.94
C PHE A 15 9.55 5.64 -9.40
N ALA A 16 10.57 5.37 -8.58
CA ALA A 16 11.51 6.40 -8.13
C ALA A 16 12.24 7.08 -9.31
N SER A 17 12.62 6.31 -10.35
CA SER A 17 13.26 6.87 -11.55
C SER A 17 12.36 7.81 -12.37
N LEU A 18 11.04 7.66 -12.24
CA LEU A 18 10.04 8.56 -12.83
C LEU A 18 9.72 9.77 -11.93
N GLY A 19 10.35 9.88 -10.77
CA GLY A 19 10.05 10.92 -9.77
C GLY A 19 8.74 10.67 -9.01
N MET A 20 8.20 9.45 -9.04
CA MET A 20 7.01 9.12 -8.25
C MET A 20 7.39 8.74 -6.82
N PRO A 21 6.60 9.15 -5.82
CA PRO A 21 6.82 8.76 -4.44
C PRO A 21 6.67 7.25 -4.30
N THR A 22 7.54 6.64 -3.49
CA THR A 22 7.55 5.19 -3.26
C THR A 22 7.09 4.80 -1.87
N THR A 23 6.83 5.80 -1.03
CA THR A 23 6.30 5.68 0.33
C THR A 23 5.17 6.68 0.54
N LEU A 24 4.31 6.40 1.52
CA LEU A 24 3.27 7.33 1.97
C LEU A 24 3.87 8.57 2.66
N ALA A 25 5.02 8.42 3.33
CA ALA A 25 5.70 9.52 4.01
C ALA A 25 6.14 10.64 3.06
N GLU A 26 6.50 10.32 1.81
CA GLU A 26 6.81 11.31 0.76
C GLU A 26 5.60 12.17 0.36
N LEU A 27 4.38 11.75 0.74
CA LEU A 27 3.12 12.47 0.55
C LEU A 27 2.59 13.11 1.84
N ASP A 28 3.44 13.22 2.88
CA ASP A 28 3.06 13.76 4.19
C ASP A 28 1.96 12.95 4.91
N VAL A 29 1.92 11.63 4.66
CA VAL A 29 1.02 10.71 5.36
C VAL A 29 1.82 9.97 6.42
N ASP A 30 1.35 10.04 7.67
CA ASP A 30 1.94 9.32 8.79
C ASP A 30 1.05 8.18 9.30
N ALA A 31 1.57 7.39 10.25
CA ALA A 31 0.86 6.24 10.80
C ALA A 31 -0.48 6.58 11.48
N ALA A 32 -0.61 7.78 12.04
CA ALA A 32 -1.84 8.27 12.66
C ALA A 32 -2.92 8.67 11.65
N ASP A 33 -2.58 8.80 10.37
CA ASP A 33 -3.54 9.04 9.28
C ASP A 33 -4.15 7.75 8.73
N ILE A 34 -3.46 6.61 8.86
CA ILE A 34 -3.95 5.31 8.36
C ILE A 34 -5.38 5.00 8.84
N PRO A 35 -5.75 5.15 10.14
CA PRO A 35 -7.11 4.91 10.60
C PRO A 35 -8.17 5.80 9.92
N LYS A 36 -7.78 7.01 9.46
CA LYS A 36 -8.66 7.94 8.76
C LYS A 36 -8.90 7.53 7.31
N MET A 37 -7.99 6.76 6.72
CA MET A 37 -8.05 6.29 5.33
C MET A 37 -8.89 5.01 5.16
N LEU A 38 -8.99 4.15 6.19
CA LEU A 38 -9.73 2.89 6.10
C LEU A 38 -11.24 3.07 5.81
N PRO A 39 -11.96 4.03 6.42
CA PRO A 39 -13.38 4.24 6.13
C PRO A 39 -13.64 4.64 4.67
N THR A 40 -12.81 5.50 4.10
CA THR A 40 -12.96 5.93 2.70
C THR A 40 -12.61 4.81 1.73
N LEU A 41 -11.65 3.93 2.06
CA LEU A 41 -11.39 2.71 1.31
C LEU A 41 -12.63 1.79 1.29
N ALA A 42 -13.22 1.53 2.46
CA ALA A 42 -14.42 0.70 2.58
C ALA A 42 -15.60 1.26 1.77
N GLN A 43 -15.81 2.58 1.81
CA GLN A 43 -16.86 3.25 1.03
C GLN A 43 -16.65 3.13 -0.48
N ASN A 44 -15.41 3.28 -0.96
CA ASN A 44 -15.11 3.32 -2.39
C ASN A 44 -15.01 1.94 -3.05
N LYS A 45 -14.57 0.92 -2.30
CA LYS A 45 -14.30 -0.42 -2.85
C LYS A 45 -15.26 -1.49 -2.32
N GLY A 46 -15.96 -1.21 -1.22
CA GLY A 46 -16.66 -2.24 -0.46
C GLY A 46 -15.68 -3.18 0.25
N VAL A 47 -16.22 -4.00 1.14
CA VAL A 47 -15.48 -5.05 1.84
C VAL A 47 -16.18 -6.38 1.60
N PRO A 48 -15.46 -7.46 1.23
CA PRO A 48 -14.01 -7.55 1.01
C PRO A 48 -13.57 -7.00 -0.36
N PHE A 49 -12.31 -6.54 -0.47
CA PHE A 49 -11.74 -6.00 -1.71
C PHE A 49 -10.64 -6.90 -2.30
N GLY A 50 -10.26 -6.65 -3.56
CA GLY A 50 -9.29 -7.43 -4.31
C GLY A 50 -9.91 -8.54 -5.18
N THR A 51 -9.32 -8.76 -6.35
CA THR A 51 -9.81 -9.74 -7.34
C THR A 51 -9.22 -11.12 -7.11
N PHE A 52 -7.89 -11.21 -6.95
CA PHE A 52 -7.18 -12.49 -6.77
C PHE A 52 -7.23 -12.99 -5.32
N LYS A 53 -6.81 -12.14 -4.37
CA LYS A 53 -6.96 -12.37 -2.93
C LYS A 53 -8.02 -11.42 -2.39
N LYS A 54 -8.96 -11.94 -1.61
CA LYS A 54 -9.93 -11.14 -0.84
C LYS A 54 -9.22 -10.61 0.40
N LEU A 55 -9.25 -9.29 0.56
CA LEU A 55 -8.58 -8.57 1.64
C LEU A 55 -9.62 -7.94 2.57
N THR A 56 -9.31 -7.94 3.86
CA THR A 56 -10.09 -7.26 4.90
C THR A 56 -9.53 -5.87 5.20
N LEU A 57 -10.19 -5.09 6.06
CA LEU A 57 -9.67 -3.78 6.47
C LEU A 57 -8.38 -3.90 7.28
N GLU A 58 -8.22 -4.97 8.05
CA GLU A 58 -7.00 -5.28 8.79
C GLU A 58 -5.83 -5.58 7.83
N ASP A 59 -6.09 -6.30 6.73
CA ASP A 59 -5.10 -6.51 5.68
C ASP A 59 -4.69 -5.17 5.04
N ALA A 60 -5.64 -4.27 4.75
CA ALA A 60 -5.33 -2.94 4.23
C ALA A 60 -4.49 -2.10 5.19
N GLU A 61 -4.82 -2.12 6.48
CA GLU A 61 -4.06 -1.41 7.51
C GLU A 61 -2.61 -1.91 7.55
N ALA A 62 -2.40 -3.23 7.50
CA ALA A 62 -1.07 -3.82 7.44
C ALA A 62 -0.32 -3.40 6.16
N ILE A 63 -0.99 -3.36 5.01
CA ILE A 63 -0.40 -2.91 3.74
C ILE A 63 -0.01 -1.43 3.81
N TYR A 64 -0.87 -0.56 4.36
CA TYR A 64 -0.53 0.86 4.52
C TYR A 64 0.66 1.07 5.46
N LYS A 65 0.75 0.30 6.55
CA LYS A 65 1.92 0.34 7.44
C LYS A 65 3.21 -0.12 6.75
N LEU A 66 3.15 -1.08 5.82
CA LEU A 66 4.29 -1.51 5.02
C LEU A 66 4.69 -0.48 3.94
N ALA A 67 3.80 0.46 3.63
CA ALA A 67 4.01 1.50 2.62
C ALA A 67 4.47 2.85 3.22
N LEU A 68 4.55 2.97 4.54
CA LEU A 68 5.33 4.02 5.22
C LEU A 68 6.82 3.78 5.00
#